data_AF-A0A7V9PQT6-F1
#
_entry.id   AF-A0A7V9PQT6-F1
#
_cell.length_a   1.000
_cell.length_b   1.000
_cell.length_c   1.000
_cell.angle_alpha   90.00
_cell.angle_beta   90.00
_cell.angle_gamma   90.00
#
_symmetry.space_group_name_H-M   'P 1'
#
loop_
_entity.id
_entity.type
_entity.pdbx_description
1 polymer ?
#
loop_
_entity_poly.entity_id
_entity_poly.type
_entity_poly.pdbx_seq_one_letter_code
_entity_poly.pdbx_strand_id
1 'polypeptide(L)'
;PGQGGIEAWLRLGEACGLTREEISDHRHLVPGVRFAVDAYVTFARTRPWVEAVASSLTELFAPDLMAERLAAFEQHYTWIAPDGLAYFRARLEQAPRDSEHALEVVTQYCRTPLDRDAAVAALSFKCDVLWSMMDAIDKAHGD
;
A
#
# COMPACT_ATOMS: atom_id res chain seq x y z
N PRO A 1 22.50 -8.40 1.34
CA PRO A 1 21.19 -8.28 2.01
C PRO A 1 20.81 -6.80 2.18
N GLY A 2 19.68 -6.39 1.61
CA GLY A 2 19.26 -4.98 1.55
C GLY A 2 18.69 -4.49 2.89
N GLN A 3 18.64 -3.17 3.07
CA GLN A 3 17.89 -2.51 4.13
C GLN A 3 16.63 -1.86 3.51
N GLY A 4 15.52 -1.77 4.25
CA GLY A 4 14.32 -1.03 3.82
C GLY A 4 13.04 -1.85 3.73
N GLY A 5 11.96 -1.21 3.26
CA GLY A 5 10.60 -1.77 3.27
C GLY A 5 10.43 -3.06 2.44
N ILE A 6 11.08 -3.15 1.28
CA ILE A 6 11.02 -4.36 0.43
C ILE A 6 11.65 -5.57 1.13
N GLU A 7 12.78 -5.37 1.80
CA GLU A 7 13.43 -6.43 2.59
C GLU A 7 12.52 -6.87 3.74
N ALA A 8 11.90 -5.93 4.45
CA ALA A 8 10.96 -6.24 5.52
C ALA A 8 9.71 -6.99 5.01
N TRP A 9 9.24 -6.68 3.81
CA TRP A 9 8.14 -7.41 3.15
C TRP A 9 8.52 -8.86 2.80
N LEU A 10 9.74 -9.08 2.30
CA LEU A 10 10.24 -10.44 2.04
C LEU A 10 10.34 -11.27 3.33
N ARG A 11 10.80 -10.66 4.43
CA ARG A 11 10.84 -11.32 5.75
C ARG A 11 9.46 -11.64 6.31
N LEU A 12 8.47 -10.79 6.05
CA LEU A 12 7.08 -11.10 6.39
C LEU A 12 6.62 -12.36 5.65
N GLY A 13 6.90 -12.47 4.35
CA GLY A 13 6.56 -13.66 3.58
C GLY A 13 7.27 -14.93 4.08
N GLU A 14 8.56 -14.82 4.45
CA GLU A 14 9.32 -15.90 5.09
C GLU A 14 8.69 -16.33 6.43
N ALA A 15 8.29 -15.37 7.26
CA ALA A 15 7.59 -15.63 8.51
C ALA A 15 6.20 -16.24 8.31
N CYS A 16 5.59 -16.02 7.14
CA CYS A 16 4.35 -16.65 6.72
C CYS A 16 4.54 -18.04 6.06
N GLY A 17 5.78 -18.53 5.97
CA GLY A 17 6.11 -19.85 5.43
C GLY A 17 6.42 -19.89 3.92
N LEU A 18 6.54 -18.74 3.25
CA LEU A 18 6.96 -18.66 1.85
C LEU A 18 8.48 -18.58 1.73
N THR A 19 9.02 -19.03 0.61
CA THR A 19 10.42 -18.76 0.26
C THR A 19 10.54 -17.40 -0.42
N ARG A 20 11.73 -16.79 -0.31
CA ARG A 20 12.07 -15.57 -1.07
C ARG A 20 11.86 -15.69 -2.57
N GLU A 21 12.18 -16.85 -3.13
CA GLU A 21 12.07 -17.12 -4.55
C GLU A 21 10.60 -17.06 -4.99
N GLU A 22 9.69 -17.70 -4.24
CA GLU A 22 8.25 -17.70 -4.51
C GLU A 22 7.63 -16.29 -4.49
N ILE A 23 8.16 -15.39 -3.66
CA ILE A 23 7.71 -13.99 -3.63
C ILE A 23 8.32 -13.22 -4.81
N SER A 24 9.62 -13.39 -5.06
CA SER A 24 10.38 -12.56 -6.00
C SER A 24 10.11 -12.87 -7.46
N ASP A 25 9.73 -14.12 -7.79
CA ASP A 25 9.35 -14.49 -9.16
C ASP A 25 7.88 -14.21 -9.49
N HIS A 26 7.12 -13.74 -8.50
CA HIS A 26 5.71 -13.37 -8.60
C HIS A 26 4.80 -14.52 -9.09
N ARG A 27 5.15 -15.79 -8.89
CA ARG A 27 4.35 -16.94 -9.35
C ARG A 27 2.93 -16.97 -8.76
N HIS A 28 2.74 -16.40 -7.57
CA HIS A 28 1.43 -16.30 -6.90
C HIS A 28 0.68 -14.99 -7.21
N LEU A 29 1.28 -14.07 -7.97
CA LEU A 29 0.65 -12.79 -8.30
C LEU A 29 -0.46 -12.98 -9.33
N VAL A 30 -1.70 -12.88 -8.86
CA VAL A 30 -2.88 -13.01 -9.73
C VAL A 30 -3.00 -11.82 -10.70
N PRO A 31 -3.55 -12.04 -11.92
CA PRO A 31 -3.61 -11.00 -12.95
C PRO A 31 -4.35 -9.72 -12.52
N GLY A 32 -5.44 -9.85 -11.73
CA GLY A 32 -6.21 -8.70 -11.26
C GLY A 32 -5.40 -7.75 -10.36
N VAL A 33 -4.61 -8.31 -9.44
CA VAL A 33 -3.69 -7.53 -8.60
C VAL A 33 -2.62 -6.86 -9.45
N ARG A 34 -2.03 -7.59 -10.41
CA ARG A 34 -1.03 -7.02 -11.34
C ARG A 34 -1.58 -5.82 -12.09
N PHE A 35 -2.77 -5.95 -12.70
CA PHE A 35 -3.36 -4.86 -13.47
C PHE A 35 -3.75 -3.66 -12.59
N ALA A 36 -4.24 -3.88 -11.38
CA ALA A 36 -4.55 -2.80 -10.44
C ALA A 36 -3.26 -2.01 -10.07
N VAL A 37 -2.18 -2.70 -9.75
CA VAL A 37 -0.89 -2.07 -9.43
C VAL A 37 -0.28 -1.37 -10.66
N ASP A 38 -0.32 -2.00 -11.84
CA ASP A 38 0.15 -1.40 -13.09
C ASP A 38 -0.63 -0.12 -13.46
N ALA A 39 -1.94 -0.09 -13.18
CA ALA A 39 -2.77 1.10 -13.35
C ALA A 39 -2.27 2.24 -12.45
N TYR A 40 -1.91 1.95 -11.20
CA TYR A 40 -1.37 2.97 -10.30
C TYR A 40 -0.02 3.52 -10.78
N VAL A 41 0.89 2.65 -11.20
CA VAL A 41 2.18 3.07 -11.78
C VAL A 41 1.98 3.90 -13.05
N THR A 42 1.02 3.52 -13.89
CA THR A 42 0.69 4.24 -15.13
C THR A 42 0.07 5.60 -14.84
N PHE A 43 -0.82 5.69 -13.85
CA PHE A 43 -1.41 6.95 -13.39
C PHE A 43 -0.31 7.91 -12.95
N ALA A 44 0.60 7.47 -12.08
CA ALA A 44 1.71 8.30 -11.61
C ALA A 44 2.66 8.76 -12.73
N ARG A 45 2.76 7.97 -13.81
CA ARG A 45 3.60 8.28 -14.99
C ARG A 45 2.96 9.28 -15.95
N THR A 46 1.63 9.30 -16.04
CA THR A 46 0.91 9.99 -17.13
C THR A 46 0.07 11.17 -16.68
N ARG A 47 -0.34 11.23 -15.40
CA ARG A 47 -1.11 12.34 -14.84
C ARG A 47 -0.21 13.49 -14.39
N PRO A 48 -0.75 14.71 -14.22
CA PRO A 48 -0.03 15.78 -13.56
C PRO A 48 0.56 15.33 -12.23
N TRP A 49 1.79 15.72 -11.95
CA TRP A 49 2.54 15.23 -10.77
C TRP A 49 1.81 15.49 -9.44
N VAL A 50 1.03 16.57 -9.33
CA VAL A 50 0.24 16.87 -8.12
C VAL A 50 -0.89 15.87 -7.93
N GLU A 51 -1.55 15.41 -9.00
CA GLU A 51 -2.55 14.34 -8.92
C GLU A 51 -1.89 13.02 -8.52
N ALA A 52 -0.68 12.73 -9.04
CA ALA A 52 0.09 11.57 -8.64
C ALA A 52 0.43 11.62 -7.13
N VAL A 53 0.82 12.78 -6.59
CA VAL A 53 1.01 12.96 -5.14
C VAL A 53 -0.33 12.84 -4.39
N ALA A 54 -1.41 13.42 -4.87
CA ALA A 54 -2.73 13.32 -4.23
C ALA A 54 -3.20 11.86 -4.09
N SER A 55 -2.90 11.02 -5.07
CA SER A 55 -3.21 9.58 -5.00
C SER A 55 -2.43 8.81 -3.92
N SER A 56 -1.36 9.37 -3.32
CA SER A 56 -0.70 8.74 -2.17
C SER A 56 -1.45 8.98 -0.84
N LEU A 57 -2.35 9.96 -0.77
CA LEU A 57 -3.03 10.39 0.46
C LEU A 57 -3.91 9.33 1.14
N THR A 58 -4.09 8.16 0.55
CA THR A 58 -4.57 6.98 1.28
C THR A 58 -3.71 6.67 2.52
N GLU A 59 -2.46 7.13 2.54
CA GLU A 59 -1.57 6.99 3.70
C GLU A 59 -2.04 7.75 4.94
N LEU A 60 -2.92 8.75 4.81
CA LEU A 60 -3.58 9.39 5.95
C LEU A 60 -4.37 8.38 6.80
N PHE A 61 -4.81 7.27 6.19
CA PHE A 61 -5.59 6.22 6.84
C PHE A 61 -4.74 5.01 7.21
N ALA A 62 -3.47 4.98 6.83
CA ALA A 62 -2.61 3.80 7.02
C ALA A 62 -2.24 3.53 8.49
N PRO A 63 -1.90 4.52 9.35
CA PRO A 63 -1.39 4.25 10.70
C PRO A 63 -2.35 3.43 11.56
N ASP A 64 -3.62 3.84 11.66
CA ASP A 64 -4.62 3.13 12.48
C ASP A 64 -4.83 1.71 11.96
N LEU A 65 -4.93 1.54 10.63
CA LEU A 65 -5.06 0.23 9.98
C LEU A 65 -3.82 -0.65 10.21
N MET A 66 -2.61 -0.08 10.21
CA MET A 66 -1.39 -0.85 10.50
C MET A 66 -1.37 -1.31 11.96
N ALA A 67 -1.81 -0.46 12.91
CA ALA A 67 -1.86 -0.81 14.32
C ALA A 67 -2.87 -1.93 14.58
N GLU A 68 -4.06 -1.84 13.97
CA GLU A 68 -5.10 -2.87 14.04
C GLU A 68 -4.61 -4.20 13.44
N ARG A 69 -3.99 -4.16 12.26
CA ARG A 69 -3.40 -5.36 11.63
C ARG A 69 -2.34 -5.99 12.51
N LEU A 70 -1.44 -5.19 13.08
CA LEU A 70 -0.37 -5.69 13.94
C LEU A 70 -0.94 -6.42 15.16
N ALA A 71 -1.93 -5.82 15.83
CA ALA A 71 -2.61 -6.44 16.96
C ALA A 71 -3.32 -7.75 16.55
N ALA A 72 -4.00 -7.75 15.39
CA ALA A 72 -4.67 -8.94 14.88
C ALA A 72 -3.68 -10.07 14.52
N PHE A 73 -2.53 -9.73 13.92
CA PHE A 73 -1.44 -10.68 13.65
C PHE A 73 -0.93 -11.35 14.92
N GLU A 74 -0.63 -10.55 15.95
CA GLU A 74 -0.11 -11.04 17.22
C GLU A 74 -1.14 -11.88 17.99
N GLN A 75 -2.43 -11.57 17.87
CA GLN A 75 -3.50 -12.29 18.57
C GLN A 75 -3.94 -13.58 17.85
N HIS A 76 -4.14 -13.54 16.53
CA HIS A 76 -4.82 -14.61 15.81
C HIS A 76 -3.88 -15.51 15.00
N TYR A 77 -2.69 -15.02 14.63
CA TYR A 77 -1.77 -15.72 13.74
C TYR A 77 -0.42 -15.98 14.44
N THR A 78 -0.49 -16.63 15.60
CA THR A 78 0.66 -16.86 16.50
C THR A 78 1.77 -17.74 15.92
N TRP A 79 1.54 -18.37 14.77
CA TRP A 79 2.53 -19.12 14.01
C TRP A 79 3.48 -18.21 13.20
N ILE A 80 3.12 -16.94 12.99
CA ILE A 80 3.98 -15.95 12.33
C ILE A 80 5.01 -15.45 13.33
N ALA A 81 6.30 -15.56 12.99
CA ALA A 81 7.38 -15.10 13.85
C ALA A 81 7.28 -13.57 14.10
N PRO A 82 7.45 -13.08 15.34
CA PRO A 82 7.34 -11.65 15.66
C PRO A 82 8.24 -10.72 14.83
N ASP A 83 9.43 -11.20 14.44
CA ASP A 83 10.37 -10.46 13.60
C ASP A 83 9.86 -10.23 12.17
N GLY A 84 8.95 -11.08 11.68
CA GLY A 84 8.29 -10.93 10.39
C GLY A 84 7.36 -9.72 10.33
N LEU A 85 6.89 -9.21 11.48
CA LEU A 85 5.96 -8.08 11.57
C LEU A 85 6.68 -6.72 11.58
N ALA A 86 8.01 -6.69 11.41
CA ALA A 86 8.79 -5.46 11.39
C ALA A 86 8.33 -4.45 10.31
N TYR A 87 7.79 -4.93 9.19
CA TYR A 87 7.23 -4.07 8.14
C TYR A 87 6.08 -3.19 8.67
N PHE A 88 5.13 -3.79 9.39
CA PHE A 88 3.98 -3.07 9.95
C PHE A 88 4.43 -2.08 11.04
N ARG A 89 5.34 -2.49 11.92
CA ARG A 89 5.90 -1.60 12.96
C ARG A 89 6.59 -0.39 12.36
N ALA A 90 7.40 -0.57 11.32
CA ALA A 90 8.08 0.54 10.65
C ALA A 90 7.10 1.54 9.99
N ARG A 91 5.99 1.04 9.41
CA ARG A 91 4.99 1.89 8.75
C ARG A 91 4.19 2.78 9.70
N LEU A 92 4.07 2.41 10.98
CA LEU A 92 3.44 3.27 12.00
C LEU A 92 4.17 4.61 12.16
N GLU A 93 5.50 4.63 11.98
CA GLU A 93 6.30 5.85 12.11
C GLU A 93 6.54 6.58 10.78
N GLN A 94 6.51 5.85 9.66
CA GLN A 94 6.81 6.40 8.33
C GLN A 94 5.58 7.04 7.68
N ALA A 95 4.42 6.37 7.70
CA ALA A 95 3.22 6.83 7.01
C ALA A 95 2.72 8.21 7.46
N PRO A 96 2.77 8.60 8.76
CA PRO A 96 2.39 9.95 9.16
C PRO A 96 3.25 11.03 8.50
N ARG A 97 4.57 10.84 8.46
CA ARG A 97 5.52 11.79 7.85
C ARG A 97 5.29 11.93 6.34
N ASP A 98 5.09 10.82 5.65
CA ASP A 98 4.86 10.79 4.21
C ASP A 98 3.53 11.50 3.86
N SER A 99 2.47 11.22 4.61
CA SER A 99 1.14 11.79 4.39
C SER A 99 1.03 13.28 4.74
N GLU A 100 1.72 13.75 5.79
CA GLU A 100 1.81 15.17 6.14
C GLU A 100 2.41 15.97 4.98
N HIS A 101 3.56 15.53 4.45
CA HIS A 101 4.20 16.22 3.33
C HIS A 101 3.34 16.18 2.06
N ALA A 102 2.73 15.04 1.74
CA ALA A 102 1.83 14.93 0.60
C ALA A 102 0.62 15.89 0.74
N LEU A 103 0.05 16.01 1.94
CA LEU A 103 -1.08 16.91 2.19
C LEU A 103 -0.68 18.39 2.05
N GLU A 104 0.49 18.77 2.56
CA GLU A 104 1.05 20.11 2.36
C GLU A 104 1.20 20.44 0.87
N VAL A 105 1.80 19.53 0.09
CA VAL A 105 1.96 19.69 -1.35
C VAL A 105 0.60 19.84 -2.03
N VAL A 106 -0.34 18.93 -1.78
CA VAL A 106 -1.66 18.97 -2.44
C VAL A 106 -2.41 20.26 -2.09
N THR A 107 -2.41 20.69 -0.83
CA THR A 107 -3.10 21.91 -0.41
C THR A 107 -2.43 23.20 -0.89
N GLN A 108 -1.11 23.17 -1.12
CA GLN A 108 -0.35 24.27 -1.71
C GLN A 108 -0.65 24.44 -3.20
N TYR A 109 -0.72 23.34 -3.96
CA TYR A 109 -0.82 23.39 -5.43
C TYR A 109 -2.26 23.28 -5.95
N CYS A 110 -3.18 22.59 -5.26
CA CYS A 110 -4.58 22.47 -5.66
C CYS A 110 -5.43 23.65 -5.15
N ARG A 111 -5.27 24.81 -5.80
CA ARG A 111 -5.87 26.07 -5.33
C ARG A 111 -7.26 26.34 -5.87
N THR A 112 -7.56 25.90 -7.10
CA THR A 112 -8.86 26.09 -7.73
C THR A 112 -9.83 24.96 -7.39
N PRO A 113 -11.15 25.16 -7.53
CA PRO A 113 -12.12 24.06 -7.40
C PRO A 113 -11.79 22.87 -8.30
N LEU A 114 -11.39 23.13 -9.55
CA LEU A 114 -11.02 22.08 -10.51
C LEU A 114 -9.81 21.26 -10.04
N ASP A 115 -8.78 21.92 -9.48
CA ASP A 115 -7.61 21.19 -8.97
C ASP A 115 -7.95 20.32 -7.75
N ARG A 116 -8.86 20.79 -6.89
CA ARG A 116 -9.31 20.05 -5.71
C ARG A 116 -10.15 18.85 -6.11
N ASP A 117 -11.05 19.02 -7.08
CA ASP A 117 -11.84 17.92 -7.62
C ASP A 117 -10.93 16.86 -8.25
N ALA A 118 -9.89 17.28 -8.99
CA ALA A 118 -8.89 16.37 -9.55
C ALA A 118 -8.09 15.62 -8.47
N ALA A 119 -7.69 16.30 -7.38
CA ALA A 119 -7.00 15.66 -6.26
C ALA A 119 -7.88 14.64 -5.54
N VAL A 120 -9.16 14.94 -5.31
CA VAL A 120 -10.13 14.00 -4.73
C VAL A 120 -10.37 12.83 -5.67
N ALA A 121 -10.48 13.07 -6.98
CA ALA A 121 -10.62 12.01 -7.97
C ALA A 121 -9.38 11.08 -7.99
N ALA A 122 -8.17 11.64 -7.84
CA ALA A 122 -6.93 10.86 -7.74
C ALA A 122 -6.90 9.98 -6.48
N LEU A 123 -7.38 10.51 -5.34
CA LEU A 123 -7.54 9.72 -4.11
C LEU A 123 -8.59 8.61 -4.27
N SER A 124 -9.73 8.91 -4.89
CA SER A 124 -10.77 7.92 -5.19
C SER A 124 -10.23 6.80 -6.08
N PHE A 125 -9.51 7.15 -7.15
CA PHE A 125 -8.84 6.18 -8.02
C PHE A 125 -7.89 5.27 -7.23
N LYS A 126 -7.13 5.80 -6.27
CA LYS A 126 -6.27 4.97 -5.43
C LYS A 126 -7.08 3.99 -4.57
N CYS A 127 -8.21 4.41 -4.03
CA CYS A 127 -9.10 3.50 -3.30
C CYS A 127 -9.61 2.37 -4.21
N ASP A 128 -9.99 2.68 -5.46
CA ASP A 128 -10.42 1.68 -6.44
C ASP A 128 -9.30 0.67 -6.77
N VAL A 129 -8.05 1.13 -6.86
CA VAL A 129 -6.88 0.24 -7.04
C VAL A 129 -6.77 -0.74 -5.86
N LEU A 130 -6.82 -0.24 -4.62
CA LEU A 130 -6.72 -1.09 -3.42
C LEU A 130 -7.88 -2.08 -3.33
N TRP A 131 -9.09 -1.62 -3.66
CA TRP A 131 -10.28 -2.46 -3.67
C TRP A 131 -10.18 -3.56 -4.73
N SER A 132 -9.75 -3.22 -5.95
CA SER A 132 -9.57 -4.17 -7.05
C SER A 132 -8.53 -5.25 -6.72
N MET A 133 -7.48 -4.89 -5.96
CA MET A 133 -6.51 -5.88 -5.45
C MET A 133 -7.18 -6.87 -4.51
N MET A 134 -8.00 -6.38 -3.57
CA MET A 134 -8.72 -7.24 -2.62
C MET A 134 -9.72 -8.15 -3.33
N ASP A 135 -10.52 -7.62 -4.27
CA ASP A 135 -11.47 -8.40 -5.07
C ASP A 135 -10.78 -9.52 -5.86
N ALA A 136 -9.60 -9.22 -6.44
CA ALA A 136 -8.84 -10.20 -7.21
C ALA A 136 -8.24 -11.32 -6.33
N ILE A 137 -7.82 -10.97 -5.10
CA ILE A 137 -7.32 -11.94 -4.12
C ILE A 137 -8.48 -12.80 -3.62
N ASP A 138 -9.60 -12.20 -3.23
CA ASP A 138 -10.81 -12.88 -2.78
C ASP A 138 -11.35 -13.82 -3.87
N LYS A 139 -11.36 -13.39 -5.14
CA LYS A 139 -11.79 -14.26 -6.23
C LYS A 139 -10.90 -15.50 -6.43
N ALA A 140 -9.61 -15.39 -6.11
CA ALA A 140 -8.62 -16.45 -6.31
C ALA A 140 -8.45 -17.38 -5.09
N HIS A 141 -8.71 -16.86 -3.89
CA HIS A 141 -8.38 -17.51 -2.62
C HIS A 141 -9.48 -17.42 -1.55
N GLY A 142 -10.53 -16.66 -1.78
CA GLY A 142 -11.75 -16.66 -0.97
C GLY A 142 -12.55 -17.94 -1.24
N ASP A 143 -13.08 -18.52 -0.18
CA ASP A 143 -13.87 -19.77 -0.21
C ASP A 143 -15.13 -19.66 -1.06
#